data_AF-A0A9D2KVR0-F1
#
_entry.id   AF-A0A9D2KVR0-F1
#
_cell.length_a   1.000
_cell.length_b   1.000
_cell.length_c   1.000
_cell.angle_alpha   90.00
_cell.angle_beta   90.00
_cell.angle_gamma   90.00
#
_symmetry.space_group_name_H-M   'P 1'
#
loop_
_entity.id
_entity.type
_entity.pdbx_description
1 polymer ?
#
loop_
_entity_poly.entity_id
_entity_poly.type
_entity_poly.pdbx_seq_one_letter_code
_entity_poly.pdbx_strand_id
1 'polypeptide(L)'
;MKKRIDLTGRQFGDLTVIAKADVKEKGRFWTCECSCGKTVVAKQADLKNQIVTTCGHEEAAETKKVVTKPAVEKKAPAKKAPAKKTTNGTGYVGVSKVELKSGTRYKSSISVDGKSKHLGTFDTLEEAVKARQEAEEMYR
;
A
#
# COMPACT_ATOMS: atom_id res chain seq x y z
N MET A 1 21.36 27.80 18.64
CA MET A 1 20.76 26.92 19.68
C MET A 1 19.30 26.63 19.30
N LYS A 2 18.93 25.40 18.94
CA LYS A 2 17.53 25.09 18.55
C LYS A 2 16.68 24.84 19.81
N LYS A 3 15.75 25.75 20.11
CA LYS A 3 14.77 25.60 21.22
C LYS A 3 14.04 24.25 21.08
N ARG A 4 14.12 23.42 22.12
CA ARG A 4 13.28 22.23 22.26
C ARG A 4 11.87 22.71 22.59
N ILE A 5 11.02 22.77 21.56
CA ILE A 5 9.60 23.04 21.73
C ILE A 5 8.99 21.76 22.28
N ASP A 6 8.50 21.84 23.50
CA ASP A 6 7.66 20.81 24.09
C ASP A 6 6.20 21.09 23.73
N LEU A 7 5.50 20.07 23.26
CA LEU A 7 4.08 20.17 22.86
C LEU A 7 3.16 19.40 23.82
N THR A 8 3.67 18.89 24.93
CA THR A 8 2.88 18.15 25.92
C THR A 8 1.78 19.04 26.49
N GLY A 9 0.57 18.51 26.62
CA GLY A 9 -0.62 19.24 27.08
C GLY A 9 -1.26 20.14 26.02
N ARG A 10 -0.75 20.14 24.78
CA ARG A 10 -1.29 20.98 23.71
C ARG A 10 -2.32 20.23 22.89
N GLN A 11 -3.44 20.90 22.63
CA GLN A 11 -4.56 20.35 21.86
C GLN A 11 -4.48 20.80 20.39
N PHE A 12 -4.72 19.86 19.49
CA PHE A 12 -4.73 20.00 18.05
C PHE A 12 -6.04 19.38 17.52
N GLY A 13 -7.09 20.20 17.42
CA GLY A 13 -8.44 19.71 17.13
C GLY A 13 -8.97 18.86 18.28
N ASP A 14 -9.29 17.60 17.99
CA ASP A 14 -9.74 16.58 18.94
C ASP A 14 -8.62 15.76 19.56
N LEU A 15 -7.37 16.04 19.19
CA LEU A 15 -6.18 15.35 19.68
C LEU A 15 -5.45 16.18 20.72
N THR A 16 -5.18 15.61 21.87
CA THR A 16 -4.44 16.23 22.97
C THR A 16 -3.10 15.53 23.14
N VAL A 17 -1.99 16.25 23.01
CA VAL A 17 -0.65 15.65 23.15
C VAL A 17 -0.41 15.27 24.62
N ILE A 18 -0.21 13.98 24.88
CA ILE A 18 0.04 13.46 26.23
C ILE A 18 1.53 13.20 26.51
N ALA A 19 2.31 12.81 25.50
CA ALA A 19 3.72 12.49 25.67
C ALA A 19 4.49 12.51 24.34
N LYS A 20 5.83 12.48 24.43
CA LYS A 20 6.68 12.19 23.27
C LYS A 20 6.62 10.69 22.97
N ALA A 21 6.39 10.35 21.71
CA ALA A 21 6.46 8.97 21.27
C ALA A 21 7.92 8.61 20.95
N ASP A 22 8.44 7.57 21.58
CA ASP A 22 9.74 7.00 21.26
C ASP A 22 9.59 6.02 20.08
N VAL A 23 9.66 6.56 18.87
CA VAL A 23 9.64 5.78 17.64
C VAL A 23 11.05 5.76 17.08
N LYS A 24 11.52 4.59 16.62
CA LYS A 24 12.81 4.38 15.92
C LYS A 24 12.88 5.05 14.54
N GLU A 25 12.17 6.16 14.34
CA GLU A 25 12.10 6.89 13.08
C GLU A 25 12.70 8.30 13.21
N LYS A 26 13.27 8.82 12.11
CA LYS A 26 13.82 10.19 12.07
C LYS A 26 12.69 11.22 12.19
N GLY A 27 12.47 11.71 13.41
CA GLY A 27 11.48 12.76 13.66
C GLY A 27 11.19 12.99 15.13
N ARG A 28 10.36 13.99 15.40
CA ARG A 28 9.74 14.16 16.72
C ARG A 28 8.30 13.71 16.61
N PHE A 29 8.01 12.59 17.24
CA PHE A 29 6.67 12.02 17.32
C PHE A 29 6.08 12.29 18.69
N TRP A 30 4.77 12.44 18.69
CA TRP A 30 4.00 12.80 19.86
C TRP A 30 2.82 11.85 19.95
N THR A 31 2.68 11.20 21.10
CA THR A 31 1.49 10.43 21.43
C THR A 31 0.42 11.43 21.83
N CYS A 32 -0.69 11.38 21.12
CA CYS A 32 -1.85 12.22 21.34
C CYS A 32 -3.01 11.33 21.76
N GLU A 33 -3.76 11.75 22.76
CA GLU A 33 -5.02 11.15 23.17
C GLU A 33 -6.16 11.94 22.55
N CYS A 34 -7.07 11.25 21.90
CA CYS A 34 -8.23 11.89 21.33
C CYS A 34 -9.36 12.00 22.34
N SER A 35 -10.24 12.97 22.17
CA SER A 35 -11.55 13.05 22.86
C SER A 35 -12.35 11.74 22.76
N CYS A 36 -12.13 10.96 21.69
CA CYS A 36 -12.68 9.63 21.47
C CYS A 36 -12.13 8.53 22.42
N GLY A 37 -11.12 8.84 23.24
CA GLY A 37 -10.40 7.89 24.09
C GLY A 37 -9.34 7.04 23.38
N LYS A 38 -9.15 7.20 22.06
CA LYS A 38 -8.09 6.51 21.31
C LYS A 38 -6.79 7.31 21.36
N THR A 39 -5.68 6.62 21.53
CA THR A 39 -4.35 7.20 21.42
C THR A 39 -3.79 7.02 20.01
N VAL A 40 -3.21 8.08 19.47
CA VAL A 40 -2.62 8.12 18.12
C VAL A 40 -1.22 8.72 18.19
N VAL A 41 -0.31 8.23 17.36
CA VAL A 41 1.05 8.79 17.26
C VAL A 41 1.10 9.71 16.04
N ALA A 42 1.33 11.00 16.28
CA ALA A 42 1.41 12.01 15.23
C ALA A 42 2.78 12.69 15.22
N LYS A 43 3.24 13.07 14.03
CA LYS A 43 4.50 13.81 13.90
C LYS A 43 4.28 15.27 14.28
N GLN A 44 5.30 15.90 14.86
CA GLN A 44 5.26 17.31 15.22
C GLN A 44 4.87 18.23 14.05
N ALA A 45 5.33 17.92 12.84
CA ALA A 45 5.03 18.73 11.66
C ALA A 45 3.56 18.64 11.27
N ASP A 46 2.98 17.44 11.29
CA ASP A 46 1.57 17.20 10.95
C ASP A 46 0.61 17.84 11.96
N LEU A 47 0.97 17.84 13.25
CA LEU A 47 0.23 18.56 14.29
C LEU A 47 0.27 20.08 14.06
N LYS A 48 1.46 20.63 13.78
CA LYS A 48 1.62 22.07 13.50
C LYS A 48 0.91 22.52 12.23
N ASN A 49 0.92 21.68 11.20
CA ASN A 49 0.25 21.95 9.93
C ASN A 49 -1.25 21.61 9.98
N GLN A 50 -1.78 21.18 11.14
CA GLN A 50 -3.18 20.79 11.34
C GLN A 50 -3.65 19.74 10.32
N ILE A 51 -2.75 18.87 9.87
CA ILE A 51 -3.06 17.77 8.94
C ILE A 51 -3.68 16.59 9.69
N VAL A 52 -3.34 16.44 10.97
CA VAL A 52 -3.84 15.39 11.86
C VAL A 52 -4.46 16.07 13.07
N THR A 53 -5.79 16.18 13.04
CA THR A 53 -6.60 16.85 14.07
C THR A 53 -7.61 15.92 14.74
N THR A 54 -7.81 14.70 14.23
CA THR A 54 -8.75 13.71 14.80
C THR A 54 -8.14 12.31 14.80
N CYS A 55 -8.64 11.42 15.67
CA CYS A 55 -8.24 10.00 15.71
C CYS A 55 -8.78 9.19 14.52
N GLY A 56 -9.45 9.83 13.56
CA GLY A 56 -10.20 9.16 12.49
C GLY A 56 -11.49 8.50 12.98
N HIS A 57 -12.10 9.01 14.06
CA HIS A 57 -13.41 8.53 14.52
C HIS A 57 -14.59 9.11 13.75
N GLU A 58 -14.38 10.21 13.02
CA GLU A 58 -15.33 10.74 12.05
C GLU A 58 -14.95 10.19 10.67
N GLU A 59 -15.80 9.32 10.13
CA GLU A 59 -15.59 8.67 8.85
C GLU A 59 -15.57 9.71 7.71
N ALA A 60 -14.50 9.64 6.90
CA ALA A 60 -14.45 9.99 5.49
C ALA A 60 -15.26 11.23 5.03
N ALA A 61 -14.72 12.44 5.26
CA ALA A 61 -15.05 13.60 4.45
C ALA A 61 -13.81 14.08 3.69
N GLU A 62 -13.94 14.08 2.38
CA GLU A 62 -12.93 14.29 1.35
C GLU A 62 -12.15 15.61 1.50
N THR A 63 -10.81 15.57 1.44
CA THR A 63 -10.03 16.55 0.64
C THR A 63 -8.54 16.18 0.57
N LYS A 64 -8.08 15.98 -0.67
CA LYS A 64 -6.73 16.18 -1.21
C LYS A 64 -5.54 15.65 -0.39
N LYS A 65 -5.23 14.36 -0.54
CA LYS A 65 -3.86 13.85 -0.41
C LYS A 65 -3.26 13.56 -1.79
N VAL A 66 -2.53 14.53 -2.32
CA VAL A 66 -1.40 14.23 -3.21
C VAL A 66 -0.37 13.47 -2.37
N VAL A 67 0.29 12.53 -3.03
CA VAL A 67 1.39 11.67 -2.56
C VAL A 67 0.98 10.36 -1.86
N THR A 68 1.00 9.32 -2.70
CA THR A 68 1.33 7.90 -2.42
C THR A 68 0.39 7.06 -1.54
N LYS A 69 -0.40 6.25 -2.26
CA LYS A 69 -0.93 4.89 -1.97
C LYS A 69 -0.78 4.38 -0.52
N PRO A 70 -1.88 3.97 0.13
CA PRO A 70 -2.21 2.54 0.02
C PRO A 70 -3.71 2.14 0.08
N ALA A 71 -3.93 0.92 -0.43
CA ALA A 71 -4.98 -0.05 -0.12
C ALA A 71 -6.45 0.24 -0.52
N VAL A 72 -7.00 -0.60 -1.41
CA VAL A 72 -8.42 -0.97 -1.33
C VAL A 72 -8.58 -2.47 -1.55
N GLU A 73 -9.00 -3.13 -0.48
CA GLU A 73 -9.74 -4.38 -0.51
C GLU A 73 -11.22 -4.05 -0.79
N LYS A 74 -11.94 -4.90 -1.53
CA LYS A 74 -13.23 -5.45 -1.09
C LYS A 74 -13.78 -6.58 -1.99
N LYS A 75 -14.07 -7.68 -1.29
CA LYS A 75 -14.98 -8.82 -1.54
C LYS A 75 -14.53 -9.96 -2.48
N ALA A 76 -14.35 -11.12 -1.83
CA ALA A 76 -14.04 -12.45 -2.36
C ALA A 76 -15.16 -13.05 -3.23
N PRO A 77 -14.82 -14.04 -4.07
CA PRO A 77 -15.05 -15.40 -3.61
C PRO A 77 -13.78 -16.25 -3.52
N ALA A 78 -13.79 -17.14 -2.54
CA ALA A 78 -12.75 -18.12 -2.30
C ALA A 78 -12.44 -18.96 -3.55
N LYS A 79 -11.18 -18.97 -3.99
CA LYS A 79 -10.33 -20.18 -4.09
C LYS A 79 -8.94 -19.84 -4.68
N LYS A 80 -7.92 -20.15 -3.88
CA LYS A 80 -6.47 -20.30 -4.14
C LYS A 80 -5.74 -19.10 -4.78
N ALA A 81 -4.97 -18.41 -3.93
CA ALA A 81 -3.97 -17.44 -4.33
C ALA A 81 -2.88 -18.06 -5.23
N PRO A 82 -2.32 -17.27 -6.15
CA PRO A 82 -0.88 -17.29 -6.34
C PRO A 82 -0.24 -15.91 -6.09
N ALA A 83 0.63 -15.92 -5.08
CA ALA A 83 1.96 -15.32 -5.00
C ALA A 83 2.22 -13.83 -5.39
N LYS A 84 2.74 -13.10 -4.39
CA LYS A 84 3.76 -12.02 -4.37
C LYS A 84 3.73 -10.95 -5.48
N LYS A 85 3.50 -9.69 -5.04
CA LYS A 85 3.61 -8.46 -5.84
C LYS A 85 4.96 -8.40 -6.56
N THR A 86 4.95 -8.27 -7.89
CA THR A 86 6.16 -8.00 -8.68
C THR A 86 6.24 -6.53 -9.07
N THR A 87 7.45 -6.02 -9.27
CA THR A 87 7.74 -4.63 -9.67
C THR A 87 7.37 -4.33 -11.13
N ASN A 88 6.95 -5.33 -11.90
CA ASN A 88 6.58 -5.14 -13.29
C ASN A 88 5.10 -4.74 -13.38
N GLY A 89 4.81 -3.65 -14.09
CA GLY A 89 3.54 -2.91 -14.10
C GLY A 89 2.25 -3.66 -14.49
N THR A 90 2.29 -4.99 -14.63
CA THR A 90 1.13 -5.88 -14.83
C THR A 90 0.57 -6.40 -13.50
N GLY A 91 1.36 -6.45 -12.43
CA GLY A 91 0.91 -6.93 -11.11
C GLY A 91 0.79 -8.45 -10.97
N TYR A 92 1.02 -9.22 -12.04
CA TYR A 92 0.99 -10.68 -12.05
C TYR A 92 2.41 -11.24 -12.18
N VAL A 93 2.75 -12.25 -11.36
CA VAL A 93 4.06 -12.92 -11.44
C VAL A 93 4.20 -13.59 -12.80
N GLY A 94 5.37 -13.48 -13.44
CA GLY A 94 5.67 -14.17 -14.71
C GLY A 94 4.88 -13.69 -15.93
N VAL A 95 3.98 -12.70 -15.76
CA VAL A 95 3.24 -12.06 -16.85
C VAL A 95 3.80 -10.66 -17.05
N SER A 96 4.34 -10.38 -18.23
CA SER A 96 4.95 -9.09 -18.55
C SER A 96 4.27 -8.46 -19.77
N LYS A 97 4.01 -7.15 -19.72
CA LYS A 97 3.56 -6.41 -20.89
C LYS A 97 4.75 -6.12 -21.83
N VAL A 98 4.51 -6.22 -23.12
CA VAL A 98 5.44 -5.92 -24.20
C VAL A 98 4.73 -4.95 -25.13
N GLU A 99 5.34 -3.78 -25.35
CA GLU A 99 4.78 -2.74 -26.20
C GLU A 99 5.41 -2.86 -27.60
N LEU A 100 4.64 -3.27 -28.61
CA LEU A 100 5.08 -3.40 -30.00
C LEU A 100 4.50 -2.28 -30.87
N LYS A 101 5.07 -2.08 -32.06
CA LYS A 101 4.55 -1.14 -33.08
C LYS A 101 3.12 -1.43 -33.53
N SER A 102 2.66 -2.68 -33.38
CA SER A 102 1.32 -3.15 -33.75
C SER A 102 0.34 -3.24 -32.58
N GLY A 103 0.76 -2.92 -31.35
CA GLY A 103 -0.09 -3.01 -30.15
C GLY A 103 0.64 -3.51 -28.90
N THR A 104 -0.06 -3.49 -27.77
CA THR A 104 0.43 -4.07 -26.51
C THR A 104 0.11 -5.55 -26.48
N ARG A 105 1.09 -6.38 -26.10
CA ARG A 105 0.92 -7.82 -25.88
C ARG A 105 1.41 -8.23 -24.49
N TYR A 106 0.87 -9.30 -23.96
CA TYR A 106 1.17 -9.85 -22.65
C TYR A 106 1.87 -11.20 -22.82
N LYS A 107 3.13 -11.29 -22.42
CA LYS A 107 3.88 -12.56 -22.41
C LYS A 107 3.70 -13.26 -21.07
N SER A 108 3.41 -14.56 -21.09
CA SER A 108 3.26 -15.40 -19.90
C SER A 108 4.36 -16.45 -19.81
N SER A 109 4.91 -16.63 -18.62
CA SER A 109 5.99 -17.57 -18.33
C SER A 109 5.88 -18.15 -16.91
N ILE A 110 6.28 -19.41 -16.77
CA ILE A 110 6.29 -20.15 -15.50
C ILE A 110 7.67 -20.79 -15.28
N SER A 111 8.08 -20.92 -14.03
CA SER A 111 9.28 -21.67 -13.64
C SER A 111 8.88 -23.00 -13.03
N VAL A 112 9.16 -24.10 -13.73
CA VAL A 112 8.87 -25.48 -13.32
C VAL A 112 10.20 -26.23 -13.28
N ASP A 113 10.53 -26.88 -12.16
CA ASP A 113 11.78 -27.64 -11.99
C ASP A 113 13.06 -26.83 -12.32
N GLY A 114 13.07 -25.56 -11.93
CA GLY A 114 14.19 -24.64 -12.19
C GLY A 114 14.35 -24.22 -13.66
N LYS A 115 13.47 -24.66 -14.56
CA LYS A 115 13.44 -24.28 -15.98
C LYS A 115 12.27 -23.33 -16.24
N SER A 116 12.56 -22.19 -16.87
CA SER A 116 11.52 -21.26 -17.32
C SER A 116 10.86 -21.76 -18.60
N LYS A 117 9.56 -22.06 -18.55
CA LYS A 117 8.73 -22.42 -19.70
C LYS A 117 7.95 -21.20 -20.17
N HIS A 118 8.08 -20.88 -21.45
CA HIS A 118 7.25 -19.86 -22.10
C HIS A 118 5.88 -20.46 -22.44
N LEU A 119 4.81 -19.80 -21.98
CA LEU A 119 3.43 -20.28 -22.11
C LEU A 119 2.71 -19.66 -23.31
N GLY A 120 3.15 -18.48 -23.73
CA GLY A 120 2.60 -17.80 -24.89
C GLY A 120 2.60 -16.29 -24.73
N THR A 121 2.26 -15.63 -25.84
CA THR A 121 1.98 -14.19 -25.90
C THR A 121 0.52 -14.00 -26.25
N PHE A 122 -0.17 -13.21 -25.45
CA PHE A 122 -1.61 -12.96 -25.54
C PHE A 122 -1.87 -11.47 -25.77
N ASP A 123 -3.01 -11.12 -26.33
CA ASP A 123 -3.40 -9.72 -26.54
C ASP A 123 -4.06 -9.13 -25.27
N THR A 124 -4.60 -9.99 -24.38
CA THR A 124 -5.16 -9.57 -23.09
C THR A 124 -4.34 -10.05 -21.88
N LEU A 125 -4.46 -9.30 -20.79
CA LEU A 125 -3.80 -9.65 -19.52
C LEU A 125 -4.42 -10.90 -18.89
N GLU A 126 -5.75 -11.02 -18.97
CA GLU A 126 -6.50 -12.13 -18.36
C GLU A 126 -6.14 -13.47 -18.98
N GLU A 127 -6.00 -13.53 -20.31
CA GLU A 127 -5.55 -14.74 -21.00
C GLU A 127 -4.13 -15.14 -20.60
N ALA A 128 -3.22 -14.17 -20.47
CA ALA A 128 -1.85 -14.43 -20.01
C ALA A 128 -1.80 -14.98 -18.58
N VAL A 129 -2.70 -14.53 -17.71
CA VAL A 129 -2.84 -15.04 -16.33
C VAL A 129 -3.44 -16.44 -16.33
N LYS A 130 -4.49 -16.68 -17.11
CA LYS A 130 -5.12 -17.98 -17.23
C LYS A 130 -4.14 -19.04 -17.74
N ALA A 131 -3.38 -18.74 -18.79
CA ALA A 131 -2.37 -19.63 -19.34
C ALA A 131 -1.32 -20.03 -18.31
N ARG A 132 -0.96 -19.10 -17.40
CA ARG A 132 -0.09 -19.38 -16.27
C ARG A 132 -0.73 -20.34 -15.28
N GLN A 133 -1.98 -20.10 -14.89
CA GLN A 133 -2.72 -20.97 -13.96
C GLN A 133 -2.86 -22.39 -14.51
N GLU A 134 -3.18 -22.53 -15.80
CA GLU A 134 -3.26 -23.82 -16.49
C GLU A 134 -1.89 -24.53 -16.49
N ALA A 135 -0.81 -23.79 -16.71
CA ALA A 135 0.53 -24.36 -16.60
C ALA A 135 0.89 -24.76 -15.16
N GLU A 136 0.53 -23.96 -14.15
CA GLU A 136 0.72 -24.31 -12.75
C GLU A 136 -0.03 -25.59 -12.37
N GLU A 137 -1.20 -25.85 -12.96
CA GLU A 137 -1.96 -27.09 -12.77
C GLU A 137 -1.36 -28.27 -13.54
N MET A 138 -0.95 -28.07 -14.80
CA MET A 138 -0.31 -29.10 -15.62
C MET A 138 1.03 -29.59 -15.03
N TYR A 139 1.74 -28.72 -14.32
CA TYR A 139 3.06 -28.98 -13.75
C TYR A 139 3.06 -29.09 -12.22
N ARG A 140 1.88 -29.32 -11.60
CA ARG A 140 1.72 -29.41 -10.14
C ARG A 140 2.24 -30.71 -9.52
#